data_AF-A0A1S3D3B9-F1
#
_entry.id   AF-A0A1S3D3B9-F1
#
_cell.length_a   1.000
_cell.length_b   1.000
_cell.length_c   1.000
_cell.angle_alpha   90.00
_cell.angle_beta   90.00
_cell.angle_gamma   90.00
#
_symmetry.space_group_name_H-M   'P 1'
#
loop_
_entity.id
_entity.type
_entity.pdbx_description
1 polymer ?
#
loop_
_entity_poly.entity_id
_entity_poly.type
_entity_poly.pdbx_seq_one_letter_code
_entity_poly.pdbx_strand_id
1 'polypeptide(L)'
;MNENDIQLLDTIKKYLQKYLDRQDVPTKPPIKLLDTLAYYFIQSNDLEGLQLIINVHKLDYKDFVQKGEYKHYLIDYYSTLNQLDKSFDIINNYFKANNQVHYMIKLSIKKLITSVVCNRSEATLVNLIKHVKTFSTNTKDYYPLLILWKNLYMSEWHSDHMEAKDLFLLYPPLQVYVSIICVHISIELLNKKKVQAVEGLLEYFLDIKNRSGPEEKYKKQCVLLLRLLFDYQCLSRNLRACTEIVKTSYELNLPLTENQHVQFFNVLLKKPVEKKLITPLHKTIYPLKF
;
A
#
# COMPACT_ATOMS: atom_id res chain seq x y z
N MET A 1 -22.85 -18.42 4.31
CA MET A 1 -24.13 -17.82 4.73
C MET A 1 -25.07 -18.94 5.06
N ASN A 2 -25.75 -18.84 6.20
CA ASN A 2 -26.82 -19.78 6.55
C ASN A 2 -28.14 -19.32 5.90
N GLU A 3 -29.18 -20.17 5.96
CA GLU A 3 -30.49 -19.90 5.35
C GLU A 3 -31.19 -18.67 5.97
N ASN A 4 -30.97 -18.43 7.26
CA ASN A 4 -31.50 -17.26 7.97
C ASN A 4 -30.89 -15.94 7.46
N ASP A 5 -29.60 -15.93 7.11
CA ASP A 5 -28.92 -14.75 6.56
C ASP A 5 -29.50 -14.36 5.20
N ILE A 6 -29.83 -15.35 4.36
CA ILE A 6 -30.43 -15.14 3.03
C ILE A 6 -31.82 -14.52 3.19
N GLN A 7 -32.65 -15.09 4.06
CA GLN A 7 -34.00 -14.60 4.32
C GLN A 7 -34.00 -13.18 4.90
N LEU A 8 -33.02 -12.86 5.75
CA LEU A 8 -32.83 -11.51 6.28
C LEU A 8 -32.46 -10.52 5.16
N LEU A 9 -31.51 -10.86 4.29
CA LEU A 9 -31.10 -10.00 3.16
C LEU A 9 -32.27 -9.74 2.19
N ASP A 10 -33.09 -10.74 1.90
CA ASP A 10 -34.29 -10.56 1.05
C ASP A 10 -35.33 -9.66 1.71
N THR A 11 -35.51 -9.77 3.03
CA THR A 11 -36.39 -8.88 3.80
C THR A 11 -35.89 -7.44 3.74
N ILE A 12 -34.57 -7.25 3.87
CA ILE A 12 -33.93 -5.93 3.77
C ILE A 12 -34.09 -5.35 2.36
N LYS A 13 -33.91 -6.13 1.29
CA LYS A 13 -34.13 -5.67 -0.08
C LYS A 13 -35.57 -5.19 -0.29
N LYS A 14 -36.57 -5.93 0.19
CA LYS A 14 -37.98 -5.52 0.14
C LYS A 14 -38.23 -4.21 0.89
N TYR A 15 -37.59 -4.02 2.04
CA TYR A 15 -37.67 -2.77 2.79
C TYR A 15 -37.04 -1.59 2.04
N LEU A 16 -35.83 -1.76 1.48
CA LEU A 16 -35.17 -0.72 0.68
C LEU A 16 -35.98 -0.36 -0.56
N GLN A 17 -36.57 -1.35 -1.24
CA GLN A 17 -37.43 -1.13 -2.40
C GLN A 17 -38.69 -0.32 -2.01
N LYS A 18 -39.39 -0.69 -0.94
CA LYS A 18 -40.54 0.08 -0.43
C LYS A 18 -40.16 1.53 -0.09
N TYR A 19 -38.98 1.73 0.50
CA TYR A 19 -38.47 3.07 0.80
C TYR A 19 -38.24 3.88 -0.48
N LEU A 20 -37.64 3.28 -1.51
CA LEU A 20 -37.45 3.91 -2.83
C LEU A 20 -38.79 4.26 -3.49
N ASP A 21 -39.78 3.37 -3.39
CA ASP A 21 -41.12 3.54 -3.94
C ASP A 21 -41.99 4.54 -3.13
N ARG A 22 -41.44 5.11 -2.04
CA ARG A 22 -42.12 6.03 -1.11
C ARG A 22 -43.39 5.42 -0.50
N GLN A 23 -43.43 4.11 -0.36
CA GLN A 23 -44.54 3.38 0.25
C GLN A 23 -44.33 3.28 1.75
N ASP A 24 -45.00 4.14 2.53
CA ASP A 24 -45.18 4.01 3.99
C ASP A 24 -43.93 3.68 4.83
N VAL A 25 -42.74 4.13 4.37
CA VAL A 25 -41.48 4.04 5.14
C VAL A 25 -41.07 5.46 5.54
N PRO A 26 -41.19 5.84 6.83
CA PRO A 26 -41.16 7.24 7.24
C PRO A 26 -39.76 7.85 7.31
N THR A 27 -38.69 7.05 7.33
CA THR A 27 -37.34 7.54 7.62
C THR A 27 -36.28 6.91 6.73
N LYS A 28 -35.35 7.74 6.24
CA LYS A 28 -34.17 7.30 5.50
C LYS A 28 -33.32 6.37 6.40
N PRO A 29 -32.89 5.21 5.90
CA PRO A 29 -31.97 4.37 6.66
C PRO A 29 -30.68 5.15 7.00
N PRO A 30 -30.13 5.00 8.21
CA PRO A 30 -28.88 5.66 8.58
C PRO A 30 -27.74 5.26 7.61
N ILE A 31 -26.90 6.23 7.23
CA ILE A 31 -25.78 5.99 6.28
C ILE A 31 -24.89 4.83 6.74
N LYS A 32 -24.54 4.78 8.04
CA LYS A 32 -23.72 3.69 8.59
C LYS A 32 -24.36 2.31 8.40
N LEU A 33 -25.68 2.22 8.46
CA LEU A 33 -26.40 0.98 8.21
C LEU A 33 -26.32 0.61 6.72
N LEU A 34 -26.51 1.58 5.82
CA LEU A 34 -26.37 1.37 4.37
C LEU A 34 -24.95 0.91 4.01
N ASP A 35 -23.90 1.52 4.57
CA ASP A 35 -22.51 1.12 4.34
C ASP A 35 -22.26 -0.32 4.84
N THR A 36 -22.85 -0.69 5.97
CA THR A 36 -22.77 -2.05 6.53
C THR A 36 -23.48 -3.06 5.63
N LEU A 37 -24.68 -2.72 5.14
CA LEU A 37 -25.43 -3.57 4.22
C LEU A 37 -24.75 -3.71 2.87
N ALA A 38 -24.13 -2.64 2.36
CA ALA A 38 -23.36 -2.68 1.11
C ALA A 38 -22.21 -3.69 1.23
N TYR A 39 -21.50 -3.69 2.37
CA TYR A 39 -20.49 -4.70 2.66
C TYR A 39 -21.07 -6.12 2.62
N TYR A 40 -22.21 -6.37 3.26
CA TYR A 40 -22.84 -7.70 3.24
C TYR A 40 -23.26 -8.13 1.82
N PHE A 41 -23.88 -7.25 1.04
CA PHE A 41 -24.26 -7.56 -0.35
C PHE A 41 -23.05 -7.80 -1.26
N ILE A 42 -21.94 -7.09 -1.03
CA ILE A 42 -20.67 -7.34 -1.72
C ILE A 42 -20.14 -8.74 -1.39
N GLN A 43 -20.15 -9.13 -0.11
CA GLN A 43 -19.67 -10.46 0.31
C GLN A 43 -20.60 -11.59 -0.16
N SER A 44 -21.90 -11.34 -0.31
CA SER A 44 -22.88 -12.31 -0.80
C SER A 44 -23.02 -12.33 -2.32
N ASN A 45 -22.25 -11.52 -3.06
CA ASN A 45 -22.34 -11.33 -4.51
C ASN A 45 -23.73 -10.87 -5.00
N ASP A 46 -24.50 -10.18 -4.15
CA ASP A 46 -25.83 -9.66 -4.48
C ASP A 46 -25.75 -8.26 -5.08
N LEU A 47 -25.65 -8.20 -6.42
CA LEU A 47 -25.60 -6.94 -7.16
C LEU A 47 -26.91 -6.15 -7.04
N GLU A 48 -28.05 -6.84 -6.95
CA GLU A 48 -29.37 -6.20 -6.88
C GLU A 48 -29.51 -5.44 -5.55
N GLY A 49 -29.19 -6.08 -4.44
CA GLY A 49 -29.15 -5.44 -3.12
C GLY A 49 -28.20 -4.25 -3.08
N LEU A 50 -27.04 -4.36 -3.72
CA LEU A 50 -26.09 -3.26 -3.82
C LEU A 50 -26.62 -2.08 -4.65
N GLN A 51 -27.32 -2.36 -5.76
CA GLN A 51 -27.95 -1.33 -6.59
C GLN A 51 -29.07 -0.61 -5.84
N LEU A 52 -29.86 -1.32 -5.01
CA LEU A 52 -30.86 -0.70 -4.15
C LEU A 52 -30.23 0.31 -3.19
N ILE A 53 -29.10 -0.03 -2.57
CA ILE A 53 -28.38 0.90 -1.69
C ILE A 53 -27.92 2.15 -2.45
N ILE A 54 -27.31 1.97 -3.63
CA ILE A 54 -26.87 3.09 -4.48
C ILE A 54 -28.06 3.99 -4.84
N ASN A 55 -29.20 3.41 -5.17
CA ASN A 55 -30.43 4.15 -5.48
C ASN A 55 -30.97 4.91 -4.26
N VAL A 56 -30.87 4.33 -3.05
CA VAL A 56 -31.26 5.02 -1.80
C VAL A 56 -30.39 6.24 -1.56
N HIS A 57 -29.08 6.14 -1.79
CA HIS A 57 -28.19 7.30 -1.71
C HIS A 57 -28.52 8.36 -2.76
N LYS A 58 -28.91 7.95 -3.97
CA LYS A 58 -29.27 8.85 -5.08
C LYS A 58 -30.44 9.78 -4.77
N LEU A 59 -31.33 9.41 -3.83
CA LEU A 59 -32.41 10.30 -3.37
C LEU A 59 -31.90 11.62 -2.80
N ASP A 60 -30.69 11.65 -2.23
CA ASP A 60 -29.98 12.87 -1.88
C ASP A 60 -28.93 13.17 -2.96
N TYR A 61 -29.38 13.75 -4.08
CA TYR A 61 -28.53 13.91 -5.27
C TYR A 61 -27.25 14.71 -5.00
N LYS A 62 -27.31 15.70 -4.10
CA LYS A 62 -26.15 16.53 -3.77
C LYS A 62 -25.08 15.71 -3.05
N ASP A 63 -25.46 14.97 -2.01
CA ASP A 63 -24.52 14.05 -1.32
C ASP A 63 -24.05 12.94 -2.27
N PHE A 64 -24.96 12.38 -3.08
CA PHE A 64 -24.67 11.32 -4.03
C PHE A 64 -23.55 11.70 -5.00
N VAL A 65 -23.61 12.88 -5.62
CA VAL A 65 -22.56 13.35 -6.54
C VAL A 65 -21.25 13.64 -5.79
N GLN A 66 -21.32 14.27 -4.60
CA GLN A 66 -20.14 14.54 -3.77
C GLN A 66 -19.41 13.27 -3.33
N LYS A 67 -20.15 12.20 -3.05
CA LYS A 67 -19.64 10.88 -2.66
C LYS A 67 -19.25 9.99 -3.83
N GLY A 68 -19.31 10.53 -5.05
CA GLY A 68 -18.88 9.83 -6.25
C GLY A 68 -19.84 8.75 -6.69
N GLU A 69 -21.13 9.01 -6.57
CA GLU A 69 -22.22 8.10 -6.94
C GLU A 69 -22.09 6.71 -6.28
N TYR A 70 -21.35 6.65 -5.17
CA TYR A 70 -21.01 5.42 -4.45
C TYR A 70 -20.38 4.33 -5.35
N LYS A 71 -19.67 4.71 -6.43
CA LYS A 71 -19.03 3.76 -7.36
C LYS A 71 -17.98 2.86 -6.71
N HIS A 72 -17.41 3.28 -5.57
CA HIS A 72 -16.51 2.45 -4.79
C HIS A 72 -17.15 1.14 -4.34
N TYR A 73 -18.48 1.08 -4.13
CA TYR A 73 -19.20 -0.17 -3.89
C TYR A 73 -19.16 -1.12 -5.09
N LEU A 74 -19.32 -0.60 -6.30
CA LEU A 74 -19.21 -1.42 -7.52
C LEU A 74 -17.78 -1.87 -7.77
N ILE A 75 -16.78 -1.03 -7.47
CA ILE A 75 -15.38 -1.42 -7.54
C ILE A 75 -15.11 -2.57 -6.56
N ASP A 76 -15.52 -2.43 -5.29
CA ASP A 76 -15.34 -3.47 -4.27
C ASP A 76 -16.08 -4.76 -4.67
N TYR A 77 -17.30 -4.68 -5.22
CA TYR A 77 -18.07 -5.81 -5.76
C TYR A 77 -17.37 -6.55 -6.91
N TYR A 78 -16.94 -5.86 -7.95
CA TYR A 78 -16.26 -6.53 -9.07
C TYR A 78 -14.89 -7.07 -8.66
N SER A 79 -14.27 -6.47 -7.65
CA SER A 79 -13.01 -6.95 -7.08
C SER A 79 -13.18 -8.27 -6.32
N THR A 80 -14.27 -8.48 -5.56
CA THR A 80 -14.53 -9.79 -4.92
C THR A 80 -14.77 -10.89 -5.94
N LEU A 81 -15.30 -10.55 -7.11
CA LEU A 81 -15.49 -11.47 -8.24
C LEU A 81 -14.24 -11.68 -9.11
N ASN A 82 -13.09 -11.09 -8.76
CA ASN A 82 -11.86 -11.07 -9.58
C ASN A 82 -12.06 -10.49 -11.00
N GLN A 83 -13.09 -9.65 -11.21
CA GLN A 83 -13.37 -8.99 -12.49
C GLN A 83 -12.60 -7.67 -12.59
N LEU A 84 -11.27 -7.76 -12.65
CA LEU A 84 -10.39 -6.60 -12.61
C LEU A 84 -10.65 -5.58 -13.72
N ASP A 85 -10.97 -6.03 -14.94
CA ASP A 85 -11.25 -5.13 -16.06
C ASP A 85 -12.42 -4.19 -15.74
N LYS A 86 -13.52 -4.74 -15.21
CA LYS A 86 -14.69 -3.93 -14.81
C LYS A 86 -14.37 -2.99 -13.66
N SER A 87 -13.62 -3.45 -12.66
CA SER A 87 -13.18 -2.59 -11.56
C SER A 87 -12.36 -1.41 -12.09
N PHE A 88 -11.38 -1.67 -12.97
CA PHE A 88 -10.52 -0.63 -13.51
C PHE A 88 -11.20 0.28 -14.53
N ASP A 89 -12.20 -0.20 -15.27
CA ASP A 89 -13.04 0.64 -16.13
C ASP A 89 -13.77 1.71 -15.31
N ILE A 90 -14.38 1.31 -14.19
CA ILE A 90 -15.04 2.24 -13.27
C ILE A 90 -14.03 3.22 -12.67
N ILE A 91 -12.89 2.71 -12.19
CA ILE A 91 -11.81 3.53 -11.64
C ILE A 91 -11.35 4.59 -12.64
N ASN A 92 -11.04 4.19 -13.88
CA ASN A 92 -10.50 5.08 -14.91
C ASN A 92 -11.49 6.17 -15.31
N ASN A 93 -12.76 5.81 -15.49
CA ASN A 93 -13.81 6.76 -15.86
C ASN A 93 -14.05 7.78 -14.75
N TYR A 94 -14.08 7.31 -13.50
CA TYR A 94 -14.50 8.14 -12.38
C TYR A 94 -13.36 8.97 -11.79
N PHE A 95 -12.12 8.47 -11.85
CA PHE A 95 -10.96 9.22 -11.38
C PHE A 95 -10.71 10.47 -12.22
N LYS A 96 -10.94 10.42 -13.53
CA LYS A 96 -10.78 11.61 -14.40
C LYS A 96 -11.88 12.65 -14.21
N ALA A 97 -13.10 12.20 -13.87
CA ALA A 97 -14.28 13.06 -13.87
C ALA A 97 -14.44 13.88 -12.57
N ASN A 98 -13.92 13.40 -11.44
CA ASN A 98 -14.21 14.00 -10.14
C ASN A 98 -13.01 13.90 -9.17
N ASN A 99 -12.48 15.05 -8.75
CA ASN A 99 -11.34 15.10 -7.82
C ASN A 99 -11.74 14.77 -6.37
N GLN A 100 -13.00 15.00 -5.98
CA GLN A 100 -13.46 14.81 -4.60
C GLN A 100 -13.44 13.33 -4.17
N VAL A 101 -13.38 12.43 -5.14
CA VAL A 101 -13.52 10.97 -4.96
C VAL A 101 -12.20 10.25 -5.17
N HIS A 102 -11.13 10.97 -5.53
CA HIS A 102 -9.79 10.41 -5.71
C HIS A 102 -9.34 9.62 -4.49
N TYR A 103 -9.61 10.14 -3.29
CA TYR A 103 -9.30 9.44 -2.05
C TYR A 103 -10.01 8.08 -1.95
N MET A 104 -11.32 8.02 -2.20
CA MET A 104 -12.09 6.78 -2.14
C MET A 104 -11.66 5.77 -3.21
N ILE A 105 -11.34 6.25 -4.42
CA ILE A 105 -10.81 5.41 -5.50
C ILE A 105 -9.44 4.84 -5.11
N LYS A 106 -8.54 5.67 -4.57
CA LYS A 106 -7.22 5.22 -4.08
C LYS A 106 -7.33 4.18 -2.99
N LEU A 107 -8.29 4.33 -2.07
CA LEU A 107 -8.58 3.31 -1.05
C LEU A 107 -9.04 2.00 -1.68
N SER A 108 -9.92 2.07 -2.67
CA SER A 108 -10.44 0.88 -3.37
C SER A 108 -9.32 0.16 -4.14
N ILE A 109 -8.48 0.91 -4.87
CA ILE A 109 -7.29 0.37 -5.54
C ILE A 109 -6.33 -0.28 -4.53
N LYS A 110 -6.08 0.37 -3.39
CA LYS A 110 -5.21 -0.19 -2.34
C LYS A 110 -5.75 -1.52 -1.81
N LYS A 111 -7.04 -1.61 -1.50
CA LYS A 111 -7.68 -2.87 -1.05
C LYS A 111 -7.52 -3.96 -2.10
N LEU A 112 -7.81 -3.63 -3.36
CA LEU A 112 -7.72 -4.55 -4.50
C LEU A 112 -6.28 -5.06 -4.69
N ILE A 113 -5.28 -4.18 -4.65
CA ILE A 113 -3.87 -4.58 -4.73
C ILE A 113 -3.52 -5.55 -3.61
N THR A 114 -3.86 -5.20 -2.37
CA THR A 114 -3.53 -6.04 -1.21
C THR A 114 -4.24 -7.40 -1.29
N SER A 115 -5.50 -7.45 -1.71
CA SER A 115 -6.22 -8.73 -1.83
C SER A 115 -5.61 -9.63 -2.91
N VAL A 116 -5.29 -9.10 -4.09
CA VAL A 116 -4.73 -9.89 -5.19
C VAL A 116 -3.32 -10.41 -4.85
N VAL A 117 -2.45 -9.57 -4.30
CA VAL A 117 -1.09 -9.98 -3.93
C VAL A 117 -1.10 -11.04 -2.83
N CYS A 118 -2.03 -10.95 -1.87
CA CYS A 118 -2.17 -11.96 -0.81
C CYS A 118 -2.79 -13.27 -1.31
N ASN A 119 -3.72 -13.22 -2.27
CA ASN A 119 -4.53 -14.36 -2.70
C ASN A 119 -3.95 -15.14 -3.91
N ARG A 120 -2.73 -14.83 -4.37
CA ARG A 120 -1.83 -15.75 -5.10
C ARG A 120 -2.22 -16.21 -6.52
N SER A 121 -3.18 -15.59 -7.20
CA SER A 121 -3.39 -15.90 -8.63
C SER A 121 -2.37 -15.13 -9.49
N GLU A 122 -1.32 -15.81 -9.95
CA GLU A 122 -0.24 -15.22 -10.77
C GLU A 122 -0.81 -14.52 -12.01
N ALA A 123 -1.77 -15.15 -12.70
CA ALA A 123 -2.43 -14.55 -13.86
C ALA A 123 -3.21 -13.28 -13.48
N THR A 124 -3.88 -13.29 -12.33
CA THR A 124 -4.60 -12.11 -11.81
C THR A 124 -3.61 -11.01 -11.41
N LEU A 125 -2.45 -11.36 -10.86
CA LEU A 125 -1.40 -10.42 -10.49
C LEU A 125 -0.79 -9.75 -11.73
N VAL A 126 -0.48 -10.50 -12.79
CA VAL A 126 0.00 -9.95 -14.06
C VAL A 126 -1.01 -8.95 -14.64
N ASN A 127 -2.30 -9.32 -14.66
CA ASN A 127 -3.37 -8.43 -15.11
C ASN A 127 -3.49 -7.18 -14.23
N LEU A 128 -3.40 -7.32 -12.90
CA LEU A 128 -3.39 -6.20 -11.97
C LEU A 128 -2.22 -5.25 -12.23
N ILE A 129 -1.00 -5.79 -12.37
CA ILE A 129 0.20 -5.00 -12.65
C ILE A 129 0.00 -4.18 -13.92
N LYS A 130 -0.53 -4.78 -14.99
CA LYS A 130 -0.85 -4.08 -16.24
C LYS A 130 -1.84 -2.92 -16.03
N HIS A 131 -2.92 -3.17 -15.29
CA HIS A 131 -3.94 -2.16 -14.98
C HIS A 131 -3.39 -1.00 -14.16
N VAL A 132 -2.62 -1.28 -13.10
CA VAL A 132 -1.99 -0.25 -12.25
C VAL A 132 -0.96 0.56 -13.03
N LYS A 133 -0.12 -0.09 -13.84
CA LYS A 133 0.84 0.59 -14.73
C LYS A 133 0.12 1.55 -15.70
N THR A 134 -0.95 1.08 -16.32
CA THR A 134 -1.76 1.85 -17.28
C THR A 134 -2.43 3.03 -16.58
N PHE A 135 -3.08 2.79 -15.43
CA PHE A 135 -3.70 3.82 -14.61
C PHE A 135 -2.69 4.91 -14.24
N SER A 136 -1.55 4.55 -13.66
CA SER A 136 -0.53 5.52 -13.22
C SER A 136 0.08 6.31 -14.37
N THR A 137 0.29 5.68 -15.52
CA THR A 137 0.84 6.36 -16.70
C THR A 137 -0.16 7.38 -17.28
N ASN A 138 -1.44 7.01 -17.32
CA ASN A 138 -2.52 7.82 -17.89
C ASN A 138 -2.94 8.98 -16.98
N THR A 139 -2.96 8.76 -15.67
CA THR A 139 -3.38 9.79 -14.70
C THR A 139 -2.23 10.62 -14.17
N LYS A 140 -0.98 10.18 -14.39
CA LYS A 140 0.24 10.69 -13.74
C LYS A 140 0.20 10.55 -12.21
N ASP A 141 -0.69 9.73 -11.68
CA ASP A 141 -0.76 9.39 -10.26
C ASP A 141 -0.07 8.05 -10.00
N TYR A 142 1.12 8.11 -9.41
CA TYR A 142 1.94 6.95 -9.11
C TYR A 142 1.70 6.38 -7.70
N TYR A 143 0.73 6.90 -6.95
CA TYR A 143 0.39 6.35 -5.64
C TYR A 143 -0.05 4.87 -5.73
N PRO A 144 -0.95 4.46 -6.65
CA PRO A 144 -1.26 3.04 -6.84
C PRO A 144 -0.04 2.17 -7.13
N LEU A 145 0.89 2.68 -7.95
CA LEU A 145 2.12 1.98 -8.28
C LEU A 145 3.03 1.80 -7.06
N LEU A 146 3.10 2.81 -6.17
CA LEU A 146 3.79 2.71 -4.89
C LEU A 146 3.18 1.63 -3.98
N ILE A 147 1.85 1.58 -3.91
CA ILE A 147 1.15 0.57 -3.12
C ILE A 147 1.40 -0.84 -3.67
N LEU A 148 1.32 -1.01 -4.99
CA LEU A 148 1.65 -2.27 -5.66
C LEU A 148 3.08 -2.69 -5.36
N TRP A 149 4.04 -1.78 -5.58
CA TRP A 149 5.45 -2.03 -5.28
C TRP A 149 5.66 -2.43 -3.82
N LYS A 150 5.06 -1.72 -2.86
CA LYS A 150 5.20 -2.07 -1.43
C LYS A 150 4.68 -3.48 -1.15
N ASN A 151 3.51 -3.85 -1.67
CA ASN A 151 2.93 -5.18 -1.42
C ASN A 151 3.81 -6.29 -2.03
N LEU A 152 4.27 -6.10 -3.27
CA LEU A 152 5.20 -7.02 -3.93
C LEU A 152 6.52 -7.16 -3.17
N TYR A 153 7.12 -6.04 -2.77
CA TYR A 153 8.38 -6.01 -2.04
C TYR A 153 8.31 -6.69 -0.66
N MET A 154 7.17 -6.54 0.02
CA MET A 154 6.95 -7.12 1.35
C MET A 154 6.53 -8.59 1.30
N SER A 155 6.23 -9.11 0.11
CA SER A 155 5.84 -10.49 -0.13
C SER A 155 6.92 -11.48 0.34
N GLU A 156 6.53 -12.74 0.49
CA GLU A 156 7.45 -13.83 0.81
C GLU A 156 8.02 -14.51 -0.45
N TRP A 157 7.57 -14.08 -1.64
CA TRP A 157 7.80 -14.80 -2.87
C TRP A 157 8.80 -14.09 -3.75
N HIS A 158 9.70 -14.89 -4.31
CA HIS A 158 10.81 -14.38 -5.10
C HIS A 158 10.35 -13.69 -6.38
N SER A 159 9.35 -14.24 -7.08
CA SER A 159 8.78 -13.62 -8.28
C SER A 159 8.26 -12.21 -8.00
N ASP A 160 7.56 -12.02 -6.87
CA ASP A 160 7.06 -10.71 -6.44
C ASP A 160 8.21 -9.71 -6.18
N HIS A 161 9.33 -10.17 -5.61
CA HIS A 161 10.51 -9.32 -5.38
C HIS A 161 11.17 -8.89 -6.69
N MET A 162 11.24 -9.80 -7.68
CA MET A 162 11.75 -9.50 -9.01
C MET A 162 10.87 -8.46 -9.72
N GLU A 163 9.54 -8.63 -9.68
CA GLU A 163 8.60 -7.64 -10.22
C GLU A 163 8.70 -6.29 -9.50
N ALA A 164 8.86 -6.28 -8.17
CA ALA A 164 9.10 -5.05 -7.42
C ALA A 164 10.40 -4.36 -7.84
N LYS A 165 11.46 -5.10 -8.16
CA LYS A 165 12.72 -4.57 -8.69
C LYS A 165 12.50 -3.89 -10.03
N ASP A 166 11.84 -4.59 -10.95
CA ASP A 166 11.61 -4.11 -12.31
C ASP A 166 10.73 -2.86 -12.32
N LEU A 167 9.68 -2.84 -11.49
CA LEU A 167 8.85 -1.65 -11.28
C LEU A 167 9.69 -0.46 -10.78
N PHE A 168 10.53 -0.68 -9.78
CA PHE A 168 11.36 0.38 -9.20
C PHE A 168 12.33 0.96 -10.23
N LEU A 169 12.99 0.12 -11.02
CA LEU A 169 13.94 0.55 -12.05
C LEU A 169 13.24 1.24 -13.23
N LEU A 170 12.06 0.77 -13.64
CA LEU A 170 11.34 1.26 -14.81
C LEU A 170 10.67 2.63 -14.59
N TYR A 171 10.27 2.96 -13.36
CA TYR A 171 9.46 4.16 -13.08
C TYR A 171 10.20 5.16 -12.16
N PRO A 172 10.87 6.19 -12.71
CA PRO A 172 11.52 7.23 -11.91
C PRO A 172 10.62 7.93 -10.87
N PRO A 173 9.32 8.20 -11.14
CA PRO A 173 8.42 8.73 -10.12
C PRO A 173 8.24 7.80 -8.92
N LEU A 174 8.20 6.48 -9.15
CA LEU A 174 8.13 5.48 -8.08
C LEU A 174 9.38 5.55 -7.19
N GLN A 175 10.57 5.71 -7.79
CA GLN A 175 11.83 5.84 -7.03
C GLN A 175 11.79 7.00 -6.04
N VAL A 176 11.21 8.15 -6.43
CA VAL A 176 11.01 9.30 -5.54
C VAL A 176 10.10 8.92 -4.37
N TYR A 177 8.95 8.29 -4.62
CA TYR A 177 8.05 7.86 -3.55
C TYR A 177 8.69 6.84 -2.61
N VAL A 178 9.39 5.84 -3.15
CA VAL A 178 10.10 4.83 -2.36
C VAL A 178 11.19 5.48 -1.52
N SER A 179 11.91 6.48 -2.04
CA SER A 179 12.93 7.22 -1.30
C SER A 179 12.40 7.93 -0.05
N ILE A 180 11.12 8.31 -0.04
CA ILE A 180 10.46 8.95 1.09
C ILE A 180 10.10 7.92 2.18
N ILE A 181 9.66 6.73 1.78
CA ILE A 181 9.15 5.70 2.70
C ILE A 181 10.16 4.59 3.06
N CYS A 182 11.34 4.57 2.42
CA CYS A 182 12.33 3.50 2.53
C CYS A 182 12.75 3.20 3.98
N VAL A 183 12.95 4.23 4.80
CA VAL A 183 13.30 4.09 6.23
C VAL A 183 12.19 3.36 6.99
N HIS A 184 10.93 3.75 6.79
CA HIS A 184 9.80 3.13 7.46
C HIS A 184 9.64 1.66 7.07
N ILE A 185 9.73 1.36 5.77
CA ILE A 185 9.69 -0.02 5.27
C ILE A 185 10.83 -0.85 5.84
N SER A 186 12.03 -0.28 5.93
CA SER A 186 13.21 -0.99 6.43
C SER A 186 13.07 -1.33 7.91
N ILE A 187 12.55 -0.41 8.73
CA ILE A 187 12.24 -0.68 10.13
C ILE A 187 11.21 -1.82 10.25
N GLU A 188 10.17 -1.80 9.42
CA GLU A 188 9.15 -2.87 9.38
C GLU A 188 9.78 -4.23 9.05
N LEU A 189 10.68 -4.28 8.05
CA LEU A 189 11.39 -5.48 7.63
C LEU A 189 12.36 -6.00 8.70
N LEU A 190 13.14 -5.12 9.34
CA LEU A 190 14.08 -5.49 10.39
C LEU A 190 13.37 -6.04 11.64
N ASN A 191 12.22 -5.46 12.00
CA ASN A 191 11.37 -6.00 13.08
C ASN A 191 10.84 -7.40 12.75
N LYS A 192 10.61 -7.69 11.46
CA LYS A 192 10.28 -9.02 10.94
C LYS A 192 11.51 -9.90 10.68
N LYS A 193 12.72 -9.47 11.10
CA LYS A 193 14.02 -10.13 10.87
C LYS A 193 14.36 -10.37 9.39
N LYS A 194 13.75 -9.62 8.46
CA LYS A 194 14.01 -9.68 7.02
C LYS A 194 15.18 -8.78 6.63
N VAL A 195 16.39 -9.10 7.11
CA VAL A 195 17.61 -8.28 6.89
C VAL A 195 17.95 -8.20 5.40
N GLN A 196 17.89 -9.33 4.68
CA GLN A 196 18.17 -9.41 3.24
C GLN A 196 17.27 -8.49 2.42
N ALA A 197 16.02 -8.29 2.84
CA ALA A 197 15.11 -7.37 2.18
C ALA A 197 15.48 -5.90 2.43
N VAL A 198 16.23 -5.56 3.46
CA VAL A 198 16.76 -4.19 3.63
C VAL A 198 18.06 -4.00 2.86
N GLU A 199 18.90 -5.03 2.82
CA GLU A 199 20.10 -5.07 1.96
C GLU A 199 19.71 -4.93 0.48
N GLY A 200 18.70 -5.66 0.01
CA GLY A 200 18.16 -5.51 -1.35
C GLY A 200 17.65 -4.10 -1.65
N LEU A 201 17.05 -3.41 -0.67
CA LEU A 201 16.58 -2.03 -0.88
C LEU A 201 17.77 -1.06 -1.00
N LEU A 202 18.83 -1.29 -0.23
CA LEU A 202 20.09 -0.56 -0.37
C LEU A 202 20.70 -0.81 -1.75
N GLU A 203 20.73 -2.06 -2.23
CA GLU A 203 21.18 -2.41 -3.57
C GLU A 203 20.36 -1.71 -4.66
N TYR A 204 19.04 -1.60 -4.51
CA TYR A 204 18.18 -0.91 -5.48
C TYR A 204 18.61 0.56 -5.66
N PHE A 205 18.88 1.28 -4.55
CA PHE A 205 19.35 2.66 -4.62
C PHE A 205 20.79 2.78 -5.13
N LEU A 206 21.66 1.81 -4.83
CA LEU A 206 23.01 1.75 -5.37
C LEU A 206 23.05 1.45 -6.88
N ASP A 207 22.16 0.59 -7.38
CA ASP A 207 22.07 0.28 -8.81
C ASP A 207 21.67 1.52 -9.62
N ILE A 208 20.71 2.32 -9.13
CA ILE A 208 20.38 3.62 -9.75
C ILE A 208 21.59 4.56 -9.75
N LYS A 209 22.32 4.65 -8.63
CA LYS A 209 23.53 5.48 -8.53
C LYS A 209 24.56 5.11 -9.61
N ASN A 210 24.71 3.83 -9.93
CA ASN A 210 25.65 3.38 -10.96
C ASN A 210 25.15 3.64 -12.39
N ARG A 211 23.83 3.65 -12.61
CA ARG A 211 23.24 3.82 -13.96
C ARG A 211 22.99 5.28 -14.37
N SER A 212 22.81 6.20 -13.42
CA SER A 212 22.30 7.55 -13.71
C SER A 212 23.36 8.66 -13.71
N GLY A 213 24.65 8.35 -13.85
CA GLY A 213 25.71 9.37 -13.86
C GLY A 213 26.00 9.96 -12.47
N PRO A 214 26.75 11.08 -12.36
CA PRO A 214 27.39 11.54 -11.12
C PRO A 214 26.43 12.14 -10.07
N GLU A 215 25.12 11.92 -10.19
CA GLU A 215 24.15 12.48 -9.26
C GLU A 215 24.06 11.66 -7.96
N GLU A 216 24.35 12.32 -6.83
CA GLU A 216 24.14 11.86 -5.46
C GLU A 216 22.65 11.65 -5.08
N LYS A 217 21.75 11.54 -6.06
CA LYS A 217 20.29 11.66 -5.91
C LYS A 217 19.71 10.82 -4.77
N TYR A 218 20.22 9.61 -4.60
CA TYR A 218 19.79 8.68 -3.55
C TYR A 218 20.86 8.33 -2.50
N LYS A 219 22.00 9.05 -2.48
CA LYS A 219 23.09 8.82 -1.51
C LYS A 219 22.58 8.92 -0.07
N LYS A 220 21.70 9.88 0.20
CA LYS A 220 21.08 10.06 1.52
C LYS A 220 20.32 8.81 1.97
N GLN A 221 19.55 8.20 1.08
CA GLN A 221 18.81 6.98 1.35
C GLN A 221 19.76 5.81 1.59
N CYS A 222 20.82 5.66 0.78
CA CYS A 222 21.85 4.65 1.02
C CYS A 222 22.49 4.80 2.40
N VAL A 223 22.85 6.02 2.80
CA VAL A 223 23.38 6.31 4.14
C VAL A 223 22.39 5.91 5.23
N LEU A 224 21.12 6.30 5.09
CA LEU A 224 20.09 5.98 6.09
C LEU A 224 19.87 4.46 6.24
N LEU A 225 19.81 3.74 5.12
CA LEU A 225 19.63 2.29 5.12
C LEU A 225 20.84 1.56 5.71
N LEU A 226 22.06 1.96 5.34
CA LEU A 226 23.29 1.40 5.88
C LEU A 226 23.40 1.61 7.39
N ARG A 227 23.00 2.79 7.87
CA ARG A 227 22.95 3.12 9.30
C ARG A 227 21.92 2.26 10.04
N LEU A 228 20.72 2.05 9.48
CA LEU A 228 19.70 1.18 10.08
C LEU A 228 20.16 -0.28 10.17
N LEU A 229 20.82 -0.78 9.11
CA LEU A 229 21.44 -2.10 9.12
C LEU A 229 22.52 -2.20 10.20
N PHE A 230 23.38 -1.19 10.31
CA PHE A 230 24.41 -1.14 11.35
C PHE A 230 23.81 -1.23 12.75
N ASP A 231 22.84 -0.38 13.06
CA ASP A 231 22.18 -0.34 14.37
C ASP A 231 21.54 -1.69 14.72
N TYR A 232 20.88 -2.33 13.75
CA TYR A 232 20.30 -3.65 13.91
C TYR A 232 21.34 -4.73 14.22
N GLN A 233 22.47 -4.73 13.50
CA GLN A 233 23.54 -5.72 13.70
C GLN A 233 24.28 -5.49 15.03
N CYS A 234 24.45 -4.22 15.44
CA CYS A 234 24.99 -3.87 16.75
C CYS A 234 24.11 -4.39 17.89
N LEU A 235 22.78 -4.18 17.80
CA LEU A 235 21.82 -4.73 18.76
C LEU A 235 21.86 -6.26 18.81
N SER A 236 22.09 -6.89 17.66
CA SER A 236 22.23 -8.34 17.51
C SER A 236 23.61 -8.87 17.91
N ARG A 237 24.55 -8.00 18.29
CA ARG A 237 25.97 -8.32 18.59
C ARG A 237 26.69 -9.07 17.47
N ASN A 238 26.31 -8.83 16.22
CA ASN A 238 26.93 -9.46 15.07
C ASN A 238 28.17 -8.69 14.63
N LEU A 239 29.31 -8.92 15.29
CA LEU A 239 30.57 -8.22 15.01
C LEU A 239 31.00 -8.36 13.54
N ARG A 240 30.83 -9.54 12.94
CA ARG A 240 31.18 -9.78 11.54
C ARG A 240 30.39 -8.85 10.62
N ALA A 241 29.07 -8.80 10.76
CA ALA A 241 28.23 -7.93 9.95
C ALA A 241 28.53 -6.44 10.21
N CYS A 242 28.76 -6.04 11.46
CA CYS A 242 29.16 -4.67 11.78
C CYS A 242 30.48 -4.27 11.08
N THR A 243 31.49 -5.15 11.06
CA THR A 243 32.77 -4.89 10.38
C THR A 243 32.59 -4.76 8.87
N GLU A 244 31.80 -5.63 8.24
CA GLU A 244 31.49 -5.53 6.81
C GLU A 244 30.77 -4.23 6.48
N ILE A 245 29.83 -3.80 7.33
CA ILE A 245 29.11 -2.53 7.14
C ILE A 245 30.07 -1.34 7.27
N VAL A 246 30.99 -1.34 8.25
CA VAL A 246 32.01 -0.28 8.40
C VAL A 246 32.91 -0.23 7.16
N LYS A 247 33.37 -1.38 6.66
CA LYS A 247 34.17 -1.46 5.43
C LYS A 247 33.40 -0.90 4.23
N THR A 248 32.16 -1.35 4.03
CA THR A 248 31.27 -0.88 2.97
C THR A 248 31.01 0.63 3.06
N SER A 249 30.87 1.16 4.28
CA SER A 249 30.66 2.59 4.54
C SER A 249 31.82 3.44 4.03
N TYR A 250 33.05 2.93 4.17
CA TYR A 250 34.26 3.59 3.71
C TYR A 250 34.40 3.47 2.18
N GLU A 251 34.26 2.26 1.64
CA GLU A 251 34.38 1.99 0.20
C GLU A 251 33.38 2.77 -0.66
N LEU A 252 32.14 2.93 -0.17
CA LEU A 252 31.07 3.60 -0.90
C LEU A 252 30.89 5.08 -0.53
N ASN A 253 31.73 5.62 0.36
CA ASN A 253 31.59 6.97 0.94
C ASN A 253 30.18 7.24 1.53
N LEU A 254 29.70 6.30 2.35
CA LEU A 254 28.41 6.35 3.06
C LEU A 254 28.64 6.49 4.57
N PRO A 255 28.86 7.70 5.09
CA PRO A 255 29.38 7.88 6.45
C PRO A 255 28.43 7.36 7.54
N LEU A 256 28.98 6.63 8.50
CA LEU A 256 28.33 6.35 9.78
C LEU A 256 28.39 7.57 10.70
N THR A 257 27.60 7.57 11.78
CA THR A 257 27.67 8.62 12.81
C THR A 257 28.76 8.33 13.83
N GLU A 258 29.26 9.36 14.53
CA GLU A 258 30.20 9.18 15.65
C GLU A 258 29.66 8.21 16.71
N ASN A 259 28.37 8.32 17.04
CA ASN A 259 27.72 7.40 17.97
C ASN A 259 27.77 5.94 17.48
N GLN A 260 27.60 5.70 16.19
CA GLN A 260 27.69 4.35 15.62
C GLN A 260 29.13 3.82 15.64
N HIS A 261 30.14 4.68 15.45
CA HIS A 261 31.54 4.28 15.68
C HIS A 261 31.79 3.89 17.14
N VAL A 262 31.24 4.64 18.11
CA VAL A 262 31.31 4.27 19.54
C VAL A 262 30.60 2.93 19.80
N GLN A 263 29.42 2.70 19.20
CA GLN A 263 28.72 1.42 19.31
C GLN A 263 29.53 0.26 18.73
N PHE A 264 30.21 0.46 17.61
CA PHE A 264 31.12 -0.53 17.03
C PHE A 264 32.20 -0.95 18.04
N PHE A 265 32.88 0.02 18.66
CA PHE A 265 33.88 -0.25 19.70
C PHE A 265 33.27 -0.98 20.91
N ASN A 266 32.05 -0.64 21.32
CA ASN A 266 31.38 -1.33 22.41
C ASN A 266 31.10 -2.80 22.09
N VAL A 267 30.69 -3.11 20.85
CA VAL A 267 30.50 -4.50 20.38
C VAL A 267 31.85 -5.23 20.34
N LEU A 268 32.90 -4.59 19.82
CA LEU A 268 34.26 -5.15 19.75
C LEU A 268 34.83 -5.49 21.15
N LEU A 269 34.64 -4.58 22.11
CA LEU A 269 35.09 -4.71 23.50
C LEU A 269 34.13 -5.52 24.39
N LYS A 270 33.07 -6.13 23.82
CA LYS A 270 32.04 -6.90 24.53
C LYS A 270 31.35 -6.14 25.68
N LYS A 271 31.31 -4.81 25.60
CA LYS A 271 30.62 -3.96 26.59
C LYS A 271 29.10 -4.12 26.50
N PRO A 272 28.35 -3.87 27.59
CA PRO A 272 26.89 -3.89 27.53
C PRO A 272 26.40 -2.84 26.52
N VAL A 273 25.45 -3.24 25.67
CA VAL A 273 24.79 -2.35 24.71
C VAL A 273 23.45 -1.97 25.32
N GLU A 274 23.16 -0.68 25.47
CA GLU A 274 21.84 -0.22 25.85
C GLU A 274 20.83 -0.66 24.77
N LYS A 275 19.90 -1.56 25.13
CA LYS A 275 18.82 -1.98 24.23
C LYS A 275 17.85 -0.81 24.05
N LYS A 276 18.04 -0.02 23.00
CA LYS A 276 16.98 0.84 22.47
C LYS A 276 16.33 0.08 21.32
N LEU A 277 15.00 -0.01 21.31
CA LEU A 277 14.27 -0.47 20.13
C LEU A 277 14.69 0.40 18.94
N ILE A 278 14.73 -0.16 17.74
CA ILE A 278 14.85 0.65 16.51
C ILE A 278 13.55 1.44 16.40
N THR A 279 13.52 2.60 17.05
CA THR A 279 12.43 3.55 16.97
C THR A 279 12.63 4.39 15.71
N PRO A 280 11.54 4.89 15.10
CA PRO A 280 11.67 5.86 14.04
C PRO A 280 12.53 7.03 14.55
N LEU A 281 13.59 7.38 13.82
CA LEU A 281 14.29 8.65 14.02
C LEU A 281 13.23 9.75 14.08
N HIS A 282 13.05 10.34 15.27
CA HIS A 282 11.95 11.26 15.54
C HIS A 282 11.96 12.44 14.56
N LYS A 283 10.75 12.79 14.09
CA LYS A 283 10.38 13.82 13.10
C LYS A 283 10.71 13.46 11.65
N THR A 284 9.82 12.68 11.04
CA THR A 284 9.40 12.93 9.65
C THR A 284 9.10 14.43 9.49
N ILE A 285 9.97 15.15 8.78
CA ILE A 285 9.76 16.56 8.38
C ILE A 285 8.60 16.69 7.37
N TYR A 286 8.05 15.58 6.90
CA TYR A 286 6.86 15.58 6.07
C TYR A 286 5.72 14.94 6.85
N PRO A 287 4.77 15.72 7.40
CA PRO A 287 3.43 15.19 7.54
C PRO A 287 3.02 14.83 6.11
N LEU A 288 2.92 13.52 5.83
CA LEU A 288 2.06 13.06 4.75
C LEU A 288 0.66 13.51 5.18
N LYS A 289 0.28 14.71 4.76
CA LYS A 289 -1.11 15.14 4.76
C LYS A 289 -1.78 14.30 3.68
N PHE A 290 -2.47 13.26 4.14
CA PHE A 290 -3.44 12.52 3.34
C PHE A 290 -4.65 13.41 3.09
#